data_AF-A0A238XLA6-F1
#
_entry.id   AF-A0A238XLA6-F1
#
_cell.length_a   1.000
_cell.length_b   1.000
_cell.length_c   1.000
_cell.angle_alpha   90.00
_cell.angle_beta   90.00
_cell.angle_gamma   90.00
#
_symmetry.space_group_name_H-M   'P 1'
#
loop_
_entity.id
_entity.type
_entity.pdbx_description
1 polymer ?
#
loop_
_entity_poly.entity_id
_entity_poly.type
_entity_poly.pdbx_seq_one_letter_code
_entity_poly.pdbx_strand_id
1 'polypeptide(L)' 'MKPLECRSERHKMRFRIRERLDRQGLNMLEIARRIGVNKNLVRDTISGFRNNNRVLIALRDDFGIPEELLFMPSKDKA' A
#
# COMPACT_ATOMS: atom_id res chain seq x y z
N MET A 1 -14.03 -8.46 -1.99
CA MET A 1 -13.12 -8.63 -3.15
C MET A 1 -12.11 -9.72 -2.81
N LYS A 2 -11.80 -10.64 -3.73
CA LYS A 2 -10.84 -11.72 -3.42
C LYS A 2 -9.42 -11.14 -3.28
N PRO A 3 -8.55 -11.68 -2.40
CA PRO A 3 -7.21 -11.14 -2.17
C PRO A 3 -6.32 -11.01 -3.42
N LEU A 4 -6.52 -11.87 -4.43
CA LEU A 4 -5.80 -11.85 -5.70
C LEU A 4 -6.26 -10.71 -6.62
N GLU A 5 -7.55 -10.40 -6.63
CA GLU A 5 -8.11 -9.29 -7.41
C GLU A 5 -7.62 -7.95 -6.86
N CYS A 6 -7.57 -7.81 -5.53
CA CYS A 6 -7.00 -6.64 -4.85
C CYS A 6 -5.54 -6.37 -5.27
N ARG A 7 -4.75 -7.43 -5.44
CA ARG A 7 -3.34 -7.32 -5.85
C ARG A 7 -3.19 -6.80 -7.27
N SER A 8 -3.98 -7.33 -8.20
CA SER A 8 -3.96 -6.92 -9.61
C SER A 8 -4.40 -5.46 -9.79
N GLU A 9 -5.49 -5.07 -9.14
CA GLU A 9 -6.00 -3.70 -9.22
C GLU A 9 -5.04 -2.68 -8.60
N ARG A 10 -4.43 -3.01 -7.46
CA ARG A 10 -3.40 -2.16 -6.84
C ARG A 10 -2.16 -2.03 -7.73
N HIS A 11 -1.75 -3.11 -8.41
CA HIS A 11 -0.65 -3.02 -9.37
C HIS A 11 -0.96 -2.03 -10.49
N LYS A 12 -2.21 -1.95 -10.99
CA LYS A 12 -2.61 -0.93 -11.97
C LYS A 12 -2.54 0.48 -11.39
N MET A 13 -2.96 0.66 -10.13
CA MET A 13 -2.96 1.98 -9.46
C MET A 13 -1.61 2.38 -8.83
N ARG A 14 -0.58 1.53 -8.91
CA ARG A 14 0.73 1.75 -8.26
C ARG A 14 1.34 3.12 -8.57
N PHE A 15 1.18 3.62 -9.80
CA PHE A 15 1.72 4.93 -10.19
C PHE A 15 0.95 6.07 -9.55
N ARG A 16 -0.39 5.98 -9.46
CA ARG A 16 -1.21 6.99 -8.76
C ARG A 16 -0.90 7.02 -7.27
N ILE A 17 -0.73 5.86 -6.64
CA ILE A 17 -0.33 5.78 -5.22
C ILE A 17 1.04 6.45 -5.02
N ARG A 18 2.02 6.12 -5.87
CA ARG A 18 3.35 6.74 -5.80
C ARG A 18 3.30 8.24 -6.02
N GLU A 19 2.56 8.72 -7.01
CA GLU A 19 2.44 10.15 -7.30
C GLU A 19 1.83 10.91 -6.11
N ARG A 20 0.82 10.34 -5.45
CA ARG A 20 0.23 10.95 -4.24
C ARG A 20 1.23 11.04 -3.09
N LEU A 21 2.00 9.98 -2.86
CA LEU A 21 3.05 9.96 -1.83
C LEU A 21 4.17 10.95 -2.18
N ASP A 22 4.58 11.00 -3.45
CA ASP A 22 5.61 11.90 -3.94
C ASP A 22 5.22 13.38 -3.81
N ARG A 23 3.95 13.72 -4.13
CA ARG A 23 3.39 15.06 -3.88
C ARG A 23 3.38 15.45 -2.40
N GLN A 24 3.42 14.48 -1.48
CA GLN A 24 3.56 14.71 -0.04
C GLN A 24 5.03 14.72 0.43
N GLY A 25 5.99 14.58 -0.50
CA GLY A 25 7.42 14.47 -0.18
C GLY A 25 7.81 13.12 0.45
N LEU A 26 6.95 12.12 0.36
CA LEU A 26 7.15 10.81 0.99
C LEU A 26 7.72 9.80 0.01
N ASN A 27 8.83 9.18 0.40
CA ASN A 27 9.41 8.06 -0.31
C ASN A 27 9.20 6.74 0.47
N MET A 28 9.45 5.61 -0.18
CA MET A 28 9.24 4.29 0.41
C MET A 28 10.09 4.02 1.64
N LEU A 29 11.27 4.63 1.75
CA LEU A 29 12.15 4.48 2.90
C LEU A 29 11.57 5.22 4.11
N GLU A 30 11.08 6.45 3.92
CA GLU A 30 10.48 7.24 4.99
C GLU A 30 9.19 6.61 5.51
N ILE A 31 8.35 6.10 4.60
CA ILE A 31 7.15 5.33 4.95
C ILE A 31 7.54 4.10 5.77
N ALA A 32 8.54 3.35 5.31
CA ALA A 32 9.01 2.15 6.00
C ALA A 32 9.57 2.45 7.40
N ARG A 33 10.33 3.54 7.55
CA ARG A 33 10.85 4.02 8.84
C ARG A 33 9.74 4.38 9.80
N ARG A 34 8.73 5.13 9.33
CA ARG A 34 7.60 5.58 10.14
C ARG A 34 6.73 4.43 10.64
N ILE A 35 6.54 3.39 9.81
CA ILE A 35 5.77 2.19 10.17
C ILE A 35 6.63 1.18 10.95
N GLY A 36 7.95 1.25 10.84
CA GLY A 36 8.89 0.27 11.43
C GLY A 36 8.93 -1.05 10.66
N VAL A 37 8.97 -0.99 9.33
CA VAL A 37 9.04 -2.16 8.44
C VAL A 37 10.16 -2.02 7.41
N ASN A 38 10.41 -3.07 6.62
CA ASN A 38 11.38 -3.02 5.53
C ASN A 38 10.84 -2.24 4.32
N LYS A 39 11.64 -1.37 3.70
CA LYS A 39 11.27 -0.62 2.47
C LYS A 39 10.78 -1.51 1.33
N ASN A 40 11.35 -2.72 1.20
CA ASN A 40 10.95 -3.68 0.16
C ASN A 40 9.53 -4.20 0.43
N LEU A 41 9.14 -4.34 1.69
CA LEU A 41 7.77 -4.72 2.06
C LEU A 41 6.75 -3.67 1.64
N VAL A 42 7.10 -2.38 1.80
CA VAL A 42 6.27 -1.26 1.35
C VAL A 42 6.15 -1.27 -0.17
N ARG A 43 7.28 -1.38 -0.89
CA ARG A 43 7.33 -1.48 -2.35
C ARG A 43 6.48 -2.62 -2.87
N ASP A 44 6.64 -3.81 -2.32
CA ASP A 44 5.93 -5.02 -2.73
C ASP A 44 4.43 -4.90 -2.44
N THR A 45 4.06 -4.20 -1.36
CA THR A 45 2.65 -3.95 -1.03
C THR A 45 2.01 -2.99 -2.02
N ILE A 46 2.66 -1.86 -2.34
CA ILE A 46 2.14 -0.86 -3.31
C ILE A 46 2.13 -1.42 -4.73
N SER A 47 3.09 -2.27 -5.07
CA SER A 47 3.15 -2.92 -6.38
C SER A 47 2.16 -4.09 -6.50
N GLY A 48 1.39 -4.42 -5.45
CA GLY A 48 0.44 -5.52 -5.47
C GLY A 48 1.10 -6.92 -5.45
N PHE A 49 2.41 -7.03 -5.24
CA PHE A 49 3.10 -8.31 -5.15
C PHE A 49 2.72 -9.05 -3.86
N ARG A 50 2.57 -8.31 -2.75
CA ARG A 50 2.16 -8.83 -1.44
C ARG A 50 1.02 -8.01 -0.85
N ASN A 51 0.17 -8.66 -0.05
CA ASN A 51 -0.79 -7.95 0.79
C ASN A 51 -0.25 -7.92 2.21
N ASN A 52 0.21 -6.75 2.64
CA ASN A 52 0.59 -6.54 4.03
C ASN A 52 -0.41 -5.57 4.68
N ASN A 53 -1.23 -6.08 5.59
CA ASN A 53 -2.27 -5.29 6.23
C ASN A 53 -1.71 -4.11 7.03
N ARG A 54 -0.56 -4.28 7.70
CA ARG A 54 0.07 -3.19 8.47
C ARG A 54 0.50 -2.04 7.56
N VAL A 55 1.09 -2.33 6.41
CA VAL A 55 1.44 -1.30 5.42
C VAL A 55 0.19 -0.66 4.83
N LEU A 56 -0.85 -1.43 4.49
CA LEU A 56 -2.08 -0.90 3.91
C LEU A 56 -2.83 0.02 4.88
N ILE A 57 -2.98 -0.41 6.14
CA ILE A 57 -3.60 0.39 7.20
C ILE A 57 -2.84 1.70 7.38
N ALA A 58 -1.51 1.65 7.48
CA ALA A 58 -0.71 2.87 7.61
C ALA A 58 -0.82 3.79 6.38
N LEU A 59 -0.80 3.24 5.16
CA LEU A 59 -1.02 4.04 3.94
C LEU A 59 -2.36 4.78 3.96
N ARG A 60 -3.40 4.17 4.53
CA ARG A 60 -4.71 4.82 4.69
C ARG A 60 -4.71 5.83 5.83
N ASP A 61 -4.35 5.39 7.04
CA ASP A 61 -4.58 6.15 8.28
C ASP A 61 -3.50 7.21 8.52
N ASP A 62 -2.23 6.90 8.27
CA ASP A 62 -1.09 7.82 8.52
C ASP A 62 -0.77 8.71 7.31
N PHE A 63 -1.01 8.22 6.09
CA PHE A 63 -0.61 8.90 4.84
C PHE A 63 -1.79 9.37 3.99
N GLY A 64 -3.03 9.05 4.40
CA GLY A 64 -4.25 9.54 3.74
C GLY A 64 -4.45 9.01 2.33
N ILE A 65 -3.88 7.85 1.98
CA ILE A 65 -4.12 7.23 0.67
C ILE A 65 -5.52 6.61 0.69
N PRO A 66 -6.41 6.99 -0.24
CA PRO A 66 -7.79 6.54 -0.22
C PRO A 66 -7.91 5.04 -0.50
N GLU A 67 -8.88 4.40 0.14
CA GLU A 67 -9.08 2.94 0.08
C GLU A 67 -9.36 2.43 -1.34
N GLU A 68 -9.96 3.28 -2.19
CA GLU A 68 -10.20 3.02 -3.61
C GLU A 68 -8.90 2.78 -4.40
N LEU A 69 -7.76 3.31 -3.95
CA LEU A 69 -6.46 3.06 -4.56
C LEU A 69 -5.76 1.87 -3.89
N LEU A 70 -5.99 1.67 -2.59
CA LEU A 70 -5.32 0.63 -1.82
C LEU A 70 -5.91 -0.76 -2.05
N PHE A 71 -7.18 -0.87 -2.48
CA PHE A 71 -7.89 -2.13 -2.65
C PHE A 71 -7.59 -3.09 -1.50
N MET A 72 -8.02 -2.69 -0.29
CA MET A 72 -7.76 -3.50 0.89
C MET A 72 -8.47 -4.85 0.74
N PRO A 73 -7.78 -5.99 0.92
CA PRO A 73 -8.45 -7.27 0.98
C PRO A 73 -9.34 -7.27 2.23
N SER A 74 -10.64 -7.49 2.06
CA SER A 74 -11.52 -7.82 3.19
C SER A 74 -10.89 -9.01 3.90
N LYS A 75 -10.62 -8.89 5.21
CA LYS A 75 -9.98 -9.93 6.01
C LYS A 75 -10.73 -11.25 5.83
N ASP A 76 -10.23 -12.12 4.97
CA ASP A 76 -10.51 -13.54 5.07
C ASP A 76 -9.22 -14.17 5.57
N LYS A 77 -9.34 -14.76 6.77
CA LYS A 77 -8.25 -15.28 7.57
C LYS A 77 -7.47 -16.34 6.78
N ALA A 78 -6.14 -16.27 6.85
CA ALA A 78 -5.29 -17.43 6.74
C ALA A 78 -4.40 -17.44 7.99
#